data_AF-A0A7W4EIR3-F1
#
_entry.id   AF-A0A7W4EIR3-F1
#
_cell.length_a   1.000
_cell.length_b   1.000
_cell.length_c   1.000
_cell.angle_alpha   90.00
_cell.angle_beta   90.00
_cell.angle_gamma   90.00
#
_symmetry.space_group_name_H-M   'P 1'
#
loop_
_entity.id
_entity.type
_entity.pdbx_description
1 polymer ?
#
loop_
_entity_poly.entity_id
_entity_poly.type
_entity_poly.pdbx_seq_one_letter_code
_entity_poly.pdbx_strand_id
1 'polypeptide(L)'
;KAGEYGIINLKKTIPNIIEWSTKDGETYEEAKAFYNQVINQWYVYNTHTLANIGGFYLTPLVKGSKMKSYIPVPYQTQKEALNFLKKNILTLPKWLFINSLKDVLKPTKNTPAGAVEQSPYNIFRERQAAILYNLLHDERLLRLLEAEFLQTEGNEKIMTVVELFDDLRKFIFDKSLKNRSLTIAERMTQKNYVDALIIDVGRIYEKTEKGIFGKMPMICDYAHHNLEDKHSIDEQNLTMYFSGMKRLSEVGSAKRAELIKVKKIILVAKNTADEATRNHYEDMLIRLNKALGEK
;
A
#
# COMPACT_ATOMS: atom_id res chain seq x y z
N LYS A 1 12.94 -11.83 1.87
CA LYS A 1 13.50 -12.96 1.06
C LYS A 1 12.43 -13.86 0.44
N ALA A 2 11.49 -14.44 1.19
CA ALA A 2 10.44 -15.33 0.65
C ALA A 2 9.65 -14.72 -0.52
N GLY A 3 9.24 -13.45 -0.42
CA GLY A 3 8.54 -12.75 -1.51
C GLY A 3 9.35 -12.65 -2.81
N GLU A 4 10.67 -12.44 -2.76
CA GLU A 4 11.51 -12.39 -3.97
C GLU A 4 11.56 -13.75 -4.66
N TYR A 5 11.71 -14.84 -3.90
CA TYR A 5 11.64 -16.19 -4.47
C TYR A 5 10.27 -16.50 -5.05
N GLY A 6 9.20 -16.08 -4.37
CA GLY A 6 7.83 -16.18 -4.89
C GLY A 6 7.70 -15.48 -6.25
N ILE A 7 8.17 -14.24 -6.38
CA ILE A 7 8.14 -13.51 -7.66
C ILE A 7 8.99 -14.19 -8.74
N ILE A 8 10.17 -14.71 -8.39
CA ILE A 8 11.02 -15.45 -9.32
C ILE A 8 10.29 -16.69 -9.85
N ASN A 9 9.58 -17.41 -8.98
CA ASN A 9 8.80 -18.58 -9.37
C ASN A 9 7.64 -18.20 -10.29
N LEU A 10 6.87 -17.16 -9.97
CA LEU A 10 5.78 -16.68 -10.84
C LEU A 10 6.28 -16.29 -12.24
N LYS A 11 7.46 -15.66 -12.33
CA LYS A 11 8.09 -15.33 -13.62
C LYS A 11 8.42 -16.57 -14.45
N LYS A 12 8.83 -17.67 -13.81
CA LYS A 12 9.08 -18.96 -14.47
C LYS A 12 7.78 -19.68 -14.84
N THR A 13 6.69 -19.46 -14.12
CA THR A 13 5.39 -20.06 -14.41
C THR A 13 4.76 -19.47 -15.68
N ILE A 14 4.80 -18.15 -15.86
CA ILE A 14 4.08 -17.47 -16.95
C ILE A 14 4.29 -18.11 -18.34
N PRO A 15 5.52 -18.40 -18.81
CA PRO A 15 5.72 -18.95 -20.15
C PRO A 15 5.11 -20.34 -20.36
N ASN A 16 4.90 -21.09 -19.28
CA ASN A 16 4.46 -22.49 -19.33
C ASN A 16 2.96 -22.67 -19.05
N ILE A 17 2.21 -21.58 -18.82
CA ILE A 17 0.80 -21.68 -18.43
C ILE A 17 0.01 -22.50 -19.45
N ILE A 18 0.11 -22.18 -20.74
CA ILE A 18 -0.67 -22.86 -21.78
C ILE A 18 -0.31 -24.35 -21.84
N GLU A 19 0.97 -24.68 -21.85
CA GLU A 19 1.45 -26.08 -21.90
C GLU A 19 0.95 -26.90 -20.71
N TRP A 20 0.91 -26.31 -19.52
CA TRP A 20 0.53 -27.03 -18.29
C TRP A 20 -0.97 -27.15 -18.07
N SER A 21 -1.80 -26.39 -18.80
CA SER A 21 -3.24 -26.30 -18.52
C SER A 21 -4.13 -26.36 -19.76
N THR A 22 -3.62 -26.72 -20.93
CA THR A 22 -4.46 -26.79 -22.14
C THR A 22 -3.94 -27.88 -23.06
N LYS A 23 -4.82 -28.81 -23.45
CA LYS A 23 -4.54 -29.82 -24.48
C LYS A 23 -5.04 -29.37 -25.85
N ASP A 24 -4.54 -30.01 -26.90
CA ASP A 24 -4.99 -29.76 -28.26
C ASP A 24 -6.51 -30.00 -28.41
N GLY A 25 -7.21 -29.00 -28.94
CA GLY A 25 -8.67 -29.03 -29.11
C GLY A 25 -9.48 -28.52 -27.92
N GLU A 26 -8.84 -28.22 -26.79
CA GLU A 26 -9.50 -27.61 -25.63
C GLU A 26 -9.54 -26.08 -25.71
N THR A 27 -10.45 -25.46 -24.96
CA THR A 27 -10.47 -24.00 -24.79
C THR A 27 -9.43 -23.56 -23.76
N TYR A 28 -9.01 -22.30 -23.82
CA TYR A 28 -8.03 -21.73 -22.88
C TYR A 28 -8.59 -21.41 -21.49
N GLU A 29 -9.76 -21.94 -21.09
CA GLU A 29 -10.41 -21.54 -19.83
C GLU A 29 -9.58 -21.92 -18.60
N GLU A 30 -8.97 -23.11 -18.59
CA GLU A 30 -8.06 -23.52 -17.52
C GLU A 30 -6.79 -22.65 -17.49
N ALA A 31 -6.23 -22.31 -18.66
CA ALA A 31 -5.10 -21.39 -18.77
C ALA A 31 -5.42 -19.98 -18.26
N LYS A 32 -6.62 -19.46 -18.55
CA LYS A 32 -7.10 -18.18 -18.01
C LYS A 32 -7.25 -18.25 -16.50
N ALA A 33 -7.82 -19.33 -15.97
CA ALA A 33 -7.95 -19.54 -14.52
C ALA A 33 -6.58 -19.58 -13.84
N PHE A 34 -5.62 -20.31 -14.40
CA PHE A 34 -4.26 -20.40 -13.89
C PHE A 34 -3.54 -19.04 -13.94
N TYR A 35 -3.67 -18.30 -15.05
CA TYR A 35 -3.11 -16.95 -15.16
C TYR A 35 -3.66 -15.99 -14.09
N ASN A 36 -4.96 -16.06 -13.77
CA ASN A 36 -5.51 -15.29 -12.66
C ASN A 36 -4.94 -15.69 -11.30
N GLN A 37 -4.68 -16.98 -11.06
CA GLN A 37 -4.03 -17.41 -9.82
C GLN A 37 -2.61 -16.84 -9.71
N VAL A 38 -1.86 -16.76 -10.82
CA VAL A 38 -0.55 -16.11 -10.85
C VAL A 38 -0.67 -14.61 -10.52
N ILE A 39 -1.64 -13.90 -11.10
CA ILE A 39 -1.90 -12.48 -10.78
C ILE A 39 -2.28 -12.32 -9.30
N ASN A 40 -3.17 -13.16 -8.78
CA ASN A 40 -3.60 -13.11 -7.38
C ASN A 40 -2.43 -13.38 -6.44
N GLN A 41 -1.60 -14.37 -6.74
CA GLN A 41 -0.43 -14.70 -5.92
C GLN A 41 0.61 -13.57 -5.94
N TRP A 42 0.84 -12.93 -7.10
CA TRP A 42 1.65 -11.72 -7.21
C TRP A 42 1.11 -10.60 -6.32
N TYR A 43 -0.20 -10.38 -6.31
CA TYR A 43 -0.85 -9.38 -5.46
C TYR A 43 -0.73 -9.73 -3.97
N VAL A 44 -0.89 -11.00 -3.59
CA VAL A 44 -0.74 -11.50 -2.22
C VAL A 44 0.67 -11.24 -1.70
N TYR A 45 1.71 -11.51 -2.48
CA TYR A 45 3.10 -11.24 -2.06
C TYR A 45 3.35 -9.76 -1.77
N ASN A 46 2.82 -8.86 -2.60
CA ASN A 46 2.90 -7.43 -2.35
C ASN A 46 2.09 -7.01 -1.12
N THR A 47 0.90 -7.58 -0.93
CA THR A 47 0.04 -7.29 0.23
C THR A 47 0.69 -7.73 1.54
N HIS A 48 1.25 -8.94 1.61
CA HIS A 48 1.93 -9.41 2.81
C HIS A 48 3.19 -8.62 3.13
N THR A 49 3.89 -8.13 2.10
CA THR A 49 5.09 -7.30 2.31
C THR A 49 4.78 -6.04 3.10
N LEU A 50 3.56 -5.49 2.96
CA LEU A 50 3.13 -4.33 3.73
C LEU A 50 3.25 -4.55 5.24
N ALA A 51 3.04 -5.76 5.77
CA ALA A 51 3.12 -6.00 7.22
C ALA A 51 4.46 -5.58 7.85
N ASN A 52 5.53 -5.55 7.06
CA ASN A 52 6.86 -5.16 7.51
C ASN A 52 7.07 -3.64 7.62
N ILE A 53 6.19 -2.80 7.04
CA ILE A 53 6.34 -1.34 7.07
C ILE A 53 5.43 -0.78 8.16
N GLY A 54 5.99 -0.14 9.19
CA GLY A 54 5.24 0.25 10.40
C GLY A 54 4.70 -0.95 11.18
N GLY A 55 5.34 -2.11 11.05
CA GLY A 55 5.01 -3.32 11.82
C GLY A 55 5.64 -3.29 13.21
N PHE A 56 5.07 -4.08 14.12
CA PHE A 56 5.63 -4.34 15.44
C PHE A 56 5.62 -5.84 15.73
N TYR A 57 6.67 -6.32 16.38
CA TYR A 57 6.70 -7.64 17.00
C TYR A 57 6.08 -7.54 18.39
N LEU A 58 5.05 -8.34 18.63
CA LEU A 58 4.37 -8.46 19.91
C LEU A 58 4.79 -9.78 20.55
N THR A 59 5.31 -9.73 21.78
CA THR A 59 5.76 -10.89 22.53
C THR A 59 5.02 -10.94 23.87
N PRO A 60 4.24 -12.01 24.15
CA PRO A 60 3.68 -12.23 25.47
C PRO A 60 4.82 -12.32 26.49
N LEU A 61 4.74 -11.52 27.56
CA LEU A 61 5.74 -11.56 28.62
C LEU A 61 5.21 -12.31 29.82
N VAL A 62 6.08 -13.15 30.38
CA VAL A 62 5.90 -13.76 31.70
C VAL A 62 6.76 -13.04 32.73
N LYS A 63 6.35 -13.06 34.00
CA LYS A 63 7.09 -12.45 35.11
C LYS A 63 8.53 -12.99 35.13
N GLY A 64 9.51 -12.11 35.14
CA GLY A 64 10.93 -12.46 35.09
C GLY A 64 11.55 -12.45 33.68
N SER A 65 10.75 -12.24 32.63
CA SER A 65 11.27 -12.03 31.27
C SER A 65 12.08 -10.74 31.19
N LYS A 66 13.24 -10.81 30.50
CA LYS A 66 14.08 -9.66 30.17
C LYS A 66 13.83 -9.14 28.74
N MET A 67 12.90 -9.75 28.01
CA MET A 67 12.56 -9.34 26.65
C MET A 67 11.62 -8.13 26.64
N LYS A 68 11.68 -7.34 25.57
CA LYS A 68 10.69 -6.28 25.32
C LYS A 68 9.45 -6.94 24.70
N SER A 69 8.26 -6.63 25.23
CA SER A 69 6.98 -7.11 24.68
C SER A 69 6.64 -6.52 23.32
N TYR A 70 7.25 -5.37 23.00
CA TYR A 70 6.84 -4.49 21.92
C TYR A 70 8.07 -3.91 21.24
N ILE A 71 8.32 -4.33 20.00
CA ILE A 71 9.54 -3.94 19.26
C ILE A 71 9.14 -3.56 17.82
N PRO A 72 9.47 -2.35 17.34
CA PRO A 72 9.22 -1.98 15.96
C PRO A 72 10.03 -2.89 15.02
N VAL A 73 9.48 -3.19 13.84
CA VAL A 73 10.23 -3.93 12.82
C VAL A 73 11.52 -3.16 12.49
N PRO A 74 12.70 -3.81 12.45
CA PRO A 74 13.97 -3.15 12.19
C PRO A 74 13.96 -2.33 10.90
N TYR A 75 14.58 -1.15 10.95
CA TYR A 75 14.64 -0.20 9.83
C TYR A 75 15.04 -0.85 8.49
N GLN A 76 16.08 -1.69 8.51
CA GLN A 76 16.57 -2.35 7.30
C GLN A 76 15.49 -3.26 6.66
N THR A 77 14.76 -4.03 7.47
CA THR A 77 13.64 -4.86 7.01
C THR A 77 12.53 -4.02 6.39
N GLN A 78 12.20 -2.87 7.01
CA GLN A 78 11.20 -1.96 6.46
C GLN A 78 11.65 -1.35 5.12
N LYS A 79 12.93 -0.97 4.99
CA LYS A 79 13.49 -0.43 3.73
C LYS A 79 13.53 -1.47 2.62
N GLU A 80 13.89 -2.71 2.94
CA GLU A 80 13.83 -3.82 1.99
C GLU A 80 12.40 -4.09 1.53
N ALA A 81 11.43 -4.06 2.45
CA ALA A 81 10.01 -4.19 2.11
C ALA A 81 9.53 -3.05 1.19
N LEU A 82 9.91 -1.81 1.47
CA LEU A 82 9.57 -0.67 0.62
C LEU A 82 10.19 -0.79 -0.78
N ASN A 83 11.46 -1.21 -0.87
CA ASN A 83 12.13 -1.45 -2.15
C ASN A 83 11.49 -2.60 -2.93
N PHE A 84 11.06 -3.67 -2.24
CA PHE A 84 10.29 -4.75 -2.84
C PHE A 84 9.00 -4.22 -3.49
N LEU A 85 8.22 -3.38 -2.80
CA LEU A 85 6.99 -2.80 -3.35
C LEU A 85 7.28 -1.87 -4.54
N LYS A 86 8.30 -1.02 -4.44
CA LYS A 86 8.76 -0.14 -5.53
C LYS A 86 9.01 -0.93 -6.82
N LYS A 87 9.73 -2.04 -6.70
CA LYS A 87 10.09 -2.94 -7.81
C LYS A 87 8.92 -3.74 -8.37
N ASN A 88 8.04 -4.26 -7.50
CA ASN A 88 7.11 -5.31 -7.89
C ASN A 88 5.67 -4.84 -8.14
N ILE A 89 5.26 -3.68 -7.62
CA ILE A 89 3.89 -3.17 -7.80
C ILE A 89 3.79 -1.68 -8.09
N LEU A 90 4.76 -0.86 -7.66
CA LEU A 90 4.82 0.55 -8.09
C LEU A 90 5.50 0.73 -9.46
N THR A 91 6.09 -0.33 -9.98
CA THR A 91 6.56 -0.45 -11.36
C THR A 91 5.69 -1.45 -12.09
N LEU A 92 5.27 -1.15 -13.33
CA LEU A 92 4.51 -2.09 -14.16
C LEU A 92 5.28 -3.40 -14.33
N PRO A 93 4.77 -4.55 -13.82
CA PRO A 93 5.42 -5.84 -14.03
C PRO A 93 5.13 -6.31 -15.46
N LYS A 94 5.97 -5.89 -16.41
CA LYS A 94 5.81 -6.23 -17.84
C LYS A 94 5.76 -7.75 -18.09
N TRP A 95 6.54 -8.52 -17.33
CA TRP A 95 6.52 -9.99 -17.39
C TRP A 95 5.14 -10.59 -17.04
N LEU A 96 4.32 -9.87 -16.28
CA LEU A 96 2.98 -10.31 -15.90
C LEU A 96 1.92 -9.80 -16.87
N PHE A 97 1.90 -8.50 -17.16
CA PHE A 97 0.78 -7.89 -17.93
C PHE A 97 1.07 -7.60 -19.40
N ILE A 98 2.35 -7.57 -19.82
CA ILE A 98 2.80 -7.27 -21.19
C ILE A 98 3.73 -8.40 -21.67
N ASN A 99 3.31 -9.65 -21.47
CA ASN A 99 4.07 -10.83 -21.88
C ASN A 99 3.59 -11.36 -23.23
N SER A 100 4.23 -12.44 -23.71
CA SER A 100 3.90 -13.11 -24.97
C SER A 100 2.50 -13.72 -25.01
N LEU A 101 1.88 -13.97 -23.85
CA LEU A 101 0.56 -14.59 -23.75
C LEU A 101 -0.59 -13.58 -23.71
N LYS A 102 -0.31 -12.27 -23.70
CA LYS A 102 -1.33 -11.20 -23.53
C LYS A 102 -2.48 -11.24 -24.56
N ASP A 103 -2.22 -11.77 -25.75
CA ASP A 103 -3.18 -11.83 -26.86
C ASP A 103 -4.08 -13.08 -26.76
N VAL A 104 -3.68 -14.07 -25.95
CA VAL A 104 -4.41 -15.33 -25.72
C VAL A 104 -5.06 -15.34 -24.33
N LEU A 105 -4.32 -14.89 -23.31
CA LEU A 105 -4.73 -14.89 -21.91
C LEU A 105 -4.94 -13.46 -21.42
N LYS A 106 -6.19 -13.18 -21.07
CA LYS A 106 -6.57 -11.96 -20.36
C LYS A 106 -6.95 -12.29 -18.92
N PRO A 107 -6.72 -11.38 -17.96
CA PRO A 107 -7.25 -11.53 -16.62
C PRO A 107 -8.77 -11.74 -16.67
N THR A 108 -9.32 -12.56 -15.80
CA THR A 108 -10.77 -12.80 -15.72
C THR A 108 -11.28 -12.68 -14.29
N LYS A 109 -12.56 -12.30 -14.17
CA LYS A 109 -13.28 -12.24 -12.90
C LYS A 109 -14.53 -13.10 -12.99
N ASN A 110 -14.71 -13.95 -11.99
CA ASN A 110 -15.94 -14.71 -11.85
C ASN A 110 -17.07 -13.78 -11.37
N THR A 111 -18.18 -13.79 -12.10
CA THR A 111 -19.40 -13.07 -11.75
C THR A 111 -20.57 -14.06 -11.74
N PRO A 112 -21.72 -13.71 -11.13
CA PRO A 112 -22.92 -14.56 -11.21
C PRO A 112 -23.38 -14.84 -12.66
N ALA A 113 -23.00 -13.98 -13.61
CA ALA A 113 -23.28 -14.14 -15.04
C ALA A 113 -22.19 -14.92 -15.81
N GLY A 114 -21.15 -15.42 -15.12
CA GLY A 114 -20.01 -16.12 -15.73
C GLY A 114 -18.68 -15.38 -15.60
N ALA A 115 -17.63 -15.94 -16.20
CA ALA A 115 -16.31 -15.34 -16.22
C ALA A 115 -16.26 -14.17 -17.21
N VAL A 116 -15.84 -13.00 -16.73
CA VAL A 116 -15.70 -11.78 -17.54
C VAL A 116 -14.24 -11.43 -17.69
N GLU A 117 -13.78 -11.23 -18.93
CA GLU A 117 -12.42 -10.75 -19.22
C GLU A 117 -12.24 -9.30 -18.76
N GLN A 118 -11.11 -9.02 -18.13
CA GLN A 118 -10.76 -7.71 -17.61
C GLN A 118 -9.54 -7.17 -18.32
N SER A 119 -9.50 -5.85 -18.51
CA SER A 119 -8.33 -5.17 -19.03
C SER A 119 -7.13 -5.32 -18.07
N PRO A 120 -5.93 -5.74 -18.55
CA PRO A 120 -4.72 -5.76 -17.75
C PRO A 120 -4.40 -4.41 -17.10
N TYR A 121 -4.71 -3.31 -17.79
CA TYR A 121 -4.57 -1.96 -17.25
C TYR A 121 -5.44 -1.74 -16.01
N ASN A 122 -6.72 -2.16 -16.05
CA ASN A 122 -7.63 -1.98 -14.93
C ASN A 122 -7.21 -2.83 -13.72
N ILE A 123 -6.84 -4.10 -13.95
CA ILE A 123 -6.39 -4.98 -12.86
C ILE A 123 -5.13 -4.45 -12.21
N PHE A 124 -4.12 -4.06 -13.01
CA PHE A 124 -2.91 -3.48 -12.45
C PHE A 124 -3.21 -2.19 -11.67
N ARG A 125 -4.03 -1.30 -12.23
CA ARG A 125 -4.46 -0.05 -11.58
C ARG A 125 -5.11 -0.29 -10.23
N GLU A 126 -6.10 -1.19 -10.17
CA GLU A 126 -6.86 -1.49 -8.96
C GLU A 126 -5.98 -2.11 -7.86
N ARG A 127 -5.16 -3.10 -8.22
CA ARG A 127 -4.24 -3.75 -7.27
C ARG A 127 -3.19 -2.77 -6.75
N GLN A 128 -2.62 -1.93 -7.62
CA GLN A 128 -1.65 -0.92 -7.21
C GLN A 128 -2.29 0.15 -6.31
N ALA A 129 -3.49 0.63 -6.65
CA ALA A 129 -4.23 1.59 -5.82
C ALA A 129 -4.51 1.02 -4.43
N ALA A 130 -4.92 -0.25 -4.33
CA ALA A 130 -5.15 -0.90 -3.04
C ALA A 130 -3.87 -0.99 -2.18
N ILE A 131 -2.71 -1.31 -2.76
CA ILE A 131 -1.44 -1.31 -2.02
C ILE A 131 -1.07 0.09 -1.54
N LEU A 132 -1.18 1.10 -2.41
CA LEU A 132 -0.87 2.47 -2.03
C LEU A 132 -1.81 2.98 -0.93
N TYR A 133 -3.10 2.68 -1.02
CA TYR A 133 -4.05 2.99 0.04
C TYR A 133 -3.64 2.36 1.38
N ASN A 134 -3.33 1.06 1.40
CA ASN A 134 -2.91 0.35 2.61
C ASN A 134 -1.53 0.77 3.14
N LEU A 135 -0.64 1.26 2.27
CA LEU A 135 0.68 1.77 2.64
C LEU A 135 0.59 3.15 3.29
N LEU A 136 -0.34 3.99 2.85
CA LEU A 136 -0.51 5.37 3.33
C LEU A 136 -1.61 5.51 4.39
N HIS A 137 -2.25 4.40 4.75
CA HIS A 137 -3.34 4.41 5.71
C HIS A 137 -2.90 4.89 7.10
N ASP A 138 -3.74 5.70 7.74
CA ASP A 138 -3.50 6.32 9.05
C ASP A 138 -2.89 5.37 10.09
N GLU A 139 -3.44 4.17 10.25
CA GLU A 139 -2.99 3.24 11.29
C GLU A 139 -1.55 2.75 11.10
N ARG A 140 -1.08 2.69 9.85
CA ARG A 140 0.32 2.38 9.58
C ARG A 140 1.21 3.56 9.92
N LEU A 141 0.79 4.77 9.56
CA LEU A 141 1.57 5.97 9.82
C LEU A 141 1.62 6.29 11.32
N LEU A 142 0.54 6.05 12.05
CA LEU A 142 0.50 6.13 13.52
C LEU A 142 1.48 5.15 14.16
N ARG A 143 1.60 3.92 13.64
CA ARG A 143 2.62 2.96 14.08
C ARG A 143 4.05 3.44 13.82
N LEU A 144 4.30 4.12 12.70
CA LEU A 144 5.61 4.72 12.45
C LEU A 144 5.91 5.88 13.41
N LEU A 145 4.91 6.72 13.71
CA LEU A 145 5.04 7.78 14.71
C LEU A 145 5.25 7.21 16.11
N GLU A 146 4.58 6.11 16.46
CA GLU A 146 4.81 5.40 17.72
C GLU A 146 6.24 4.88 17.83
N ALA A 147 6.76 4.28 16.75
CA ALA A 147 8.16 3.83 16.71
C ALA A 147 9.13 5.00 16.86
N GLU A 148 8.84 6.14 16.25
CA GLU A 148 9.61 7.38 16.38
C GLU A 148 9.56 7.95 17.80
N PHE A 149 8.38 7.94 18.43
CA PHE A 149 8.18 8.37 19.81
C PHE A 149 8.98 7.50 20.79
N LEU A 150 8.91 6.17 20.66
CA LEU A 150 9.69 5.23 21.47
C LEU A 150 11.21 5.38 21.28
N GLN A 151 11.63 5.86 20.11
CA GLN A 151 13.05 6.03 19.78
C GLN A 151 13.67 7.28 20.41
N THR A 152 12.87 8.21 20.96
CA THR A 152 13.36 9.46 21.58
C THR A 152 14.42 9.23 22.66
N GLU A 153 14.42 8.08 23.31
CA GLU A 153 15.37 7.70 24.37
C GLU A 153 16.46 6.71 23.92
N GLY A 154 16.53 6.36 22.62
CA GLY A 154 17.49 5.37 22.11
C GLY A 154 18.29 5.85 20.89
N ASN A 155 19.26 5.02 20.47
CA ASN A 155 20.16 5.34 19.34
C ASN A 155 19.91 4.50 18.06
N GLU A 156 18.86 3.68 18.01
CA GLU A 156 18.58 2.84 16.86
C GLU A 156 17.89 3.64 15.75
N LYS A 157 18.29 3.42 14.49
CA LYS A 157 17.62 4.04 13.36
C LYS A 157 16.25 3.39 13.18
N ILE A 158 15.20 4.21 13.15
CA ILE A 158 13.82 3.80 12.85
C ILE A 158 13.34 4.43 11.54
N MET A 159 12.33 3.82 10.92
CA MET A 159 11.69 4.40 9.75
C MET A 159 10.68 5.46 10.20
N THR A 160 10.82 6.68 9.70
CA THR A 160 9.86 7.76 9.99
C THR A 160 8.83 7.91 8.87
N VAL A 161 7.71 8.57 9.19
CA VAL A 161 6.70 8.94 8.18
C VAL A 161 7.31 9.85 7.11
N VAL A 162 8.18 10.78 7.52
CA VAL A 162 8.85 11.71 6.61
C VAL A 162 9.76 10.97 5.63
N GLU A 163 10.53 9.99 6.11
CA GLU A 163 11.40 9.19 5.25
C GLU A 163 10.58 8.35 4.27
N LEU A 164 9.51 7.69 4.74
CA LEU A 164 8.63 6.90 3.86
C LEU A 164 8.07 7.75 2.71
N PHE A 165 7.56 8.95 3.00
CA PHE A 165 7.03 9.85 1.98
C PHE A 165 8.11 10.38 1.06
N ASP A 166 9.28 10.75 1.57
CA ASP A 166 10.41 11.18 0.74
C ASP A 166 10.84 10.11 -0.26
N ASP A 167 10.99 8.87 0.21
CA ASP A 167 11.36 7.71 -0.59
C ASP A 167 10.32 7.39 -1.68
N LEU A 168 9.03 7.48 -1.35
CA LEU A 168 7.95 7.24 -2.30
C LEU A 168 7.86 8.37 -3.33
N ARG A 169 7.91 9.63 -2.88
CA ARG A 169 7.85 10.81 -3.75
C ARG A 169 8.99 10.81 -4.75
N LYS A 170 10.23 10.61 -4.29
CA LYS A 170 11.41 10.54 -5.16
C LYS A 170 11.30 9.42 -6.20
N PHE A 171 10.76 8.27 -5.80
CA PHE A 171 10.58 7.14 -6.71
C PHE A 171 9.47 7.38 -7.75
N ILE A 172 8.27 7.75 -7.30
CA ILE A 172 7.07 7.90 -8.13
C ILE A 172 7.17 9.12 -9.07
N PHE A 173 7.86 10.17 -8.64
CA PHE A 173 8.04 11.41 -9.39
C PHE A 173 9.46 11.58 -9.95
N ASP A 174 10.30 10.54 -10.00
CA ASP A 174 11.69 10.61 -10.50
C ASP A 174 11.78 11.28 -11.88
N LYS A 175 10.92 10.87 -12.81
CA LYS A 175 10.85 11.46 -14.15
C LYS A 175 10.35 12.90 -14.15
N SER A 176 9.36 13.21 -13.32
CA SER A 176 8.85 14.58 -13.16
C SER A 176 9.95 15.50 -12.64
N LEU A 177 10.74 15.05 -11.65
CA LEU A 177 11.89 15.77 -11.11
C LEU A 177 12.99 16.01 -12.16
N LYS A 178 13.10 15.10 -13.13
CA LYS A 178 14.04 15.18 -14.26
C LYS A 178 13.43 15.83 -15.51
N ASN A 179 12.23 16.41 -15.42
CA ASN A 179 11.53 17.05 -16.54
C ASN A 179 11.32 16.12 -17.76
N ARG A 180 11.09 14.83 -17.53
CA ARG A 180 10.85 13.81 -18.57
C ARG A 180 9.38 13.46 -18.70
N SER A 181 8.93 13.20 -19.92
CA SER A 181 7.58 12.69 -20.20
C SER A 181 7.33 11.33 -19.54
N LEU A 182 6.08 11.12 -19.13
CA LEU A 182 5.62 9.95 -18.42
C LEU A 182 4.93 8.95 -19.36
N THR A 183 5.17 7.67 -19.13
CA THR A 183 4.36 6.59 -19.70
C THR A 183 2.99 6.52 -19.03
N ILE A 184 2.02 5.84 -19.66
CA ILE A 184 0.68 5.65 -19.06
C ILE A 184 0.73 4.98 -17.68
N ALA A 185 1.64 4.01 -17.48
CA ALA A 185 1.80 3.31 -16.21
C ALA A 185 2.37 4.22 -15.11
N GLU A 186 3.29 5.13 -15.46
CA GLU A 186 3.85 6.12 -14.52
C GLU A 186 2.81 7.18 -14.15
N ARG A 187 2.03 7.66 -15.13
CA ARG A 187 0.88 8.55 -14.88
C ARG A 187 -0.14 7.90 -13.94
N MET A 188 -0.48 6.64 -14.21
CA MET A 188 -1.37 5.86 -13.35
C MET A 188 -0.83 5.71 -11.92
N THR A 189 0.47 5.43 -11.77
CA THR A 189 1.12 5.29 -10.45
C THR A 189 1.09 6.61 -9.67
N GLN A 190 1.37 7.74 -10.33
CA GLN A 190 1.25 9.07 -9.72
C GLN A 190 -0.20 9.36 -9.30
N LYS A 191 -1.18 9.05 -10.17
CA LYS A 191 -2.61 9.21 -9.86
C LYS A 191 -3.03 8.39 -8.65
N ASN A 192 -2.71 7.11 -8.62
CA ASN A 192 -3.04 6.22 -7.51
C ASN A 192 -2.40 6.70 -6.18
N TYR A 193 -1.18 7.23 -6.22
CA TYR A 193 -0.50 7.77 -5.04
C TYR A 193 -1.19 9.02 -4.50
N VAL A 194 -1.48 9.99 -5.37
CA VAL A 194 -2.17 11.23 -5.00
C VAL A 194 -3.59 10.93 -4.52
N ASP A 195 -4.32 10.04 -5.19
CA ASP A 195 -5.68 9.66 -4.82
C ASP A 195 -5.73 9.00 -3.43
N ALA A 196 -4.79 8.09 -3.15
CA ALA A 196 -4.67 7.47 -1.82
C ALA A 196 -4.42 8.50 -0.71
N LEU A 197 -3.59 9.53 -0.95
CA LEU A 197 -3.39 10.63 -0.01
C LEU A 197 -4.65 11.48 0.17
N ILE A 198 -5.32 11.86 -0.93
CA ILE A 198 -6.51 12.71 -0.90
C ILE A 198 -7.66 12.03 -0.17
N ILE A 199 -7.94 10.75 -0.46
CA ILE A 199 -9.02 9.99 0.18
C ILE A 199 -8.79 9.93 1.69
N ASP A 200 -7.57 9.60 2.13
CA ASP A 200 -7.31 9.43 3.56
C ASP A 200 -7.32 10.79 4.29
N VAL A 201 -6.79 11.84 3.67
CA VAL A 201 -6.90 13.22 4.18
C VAL A 201 -8.36 13.65 4.28
N GLY A 202 -9.17 13.38 3.25
CA GLY A 202 -10.61 13.65 3.26
C GLY A 202 -11.31 12.98 4.43
N ARG A 203 -10.99 11.71 4.72
CA ARG A 203 -11.56 10.98 5.88
C ARG A 203 -11.17 11.57 7.23
N ILE A 204 -9.96 12.12 7.38
CA ILE A 204 -9.54 12.81 8.61
C ILE A 204 -10.43 14.04 8.85
N TYR A 205 -10.80 14.77 7.79
CA TYR A 205 -11.60 16.00 7.86
C TYR A 205 -13.13 15.80 7.71
N GLU A 206 -13.63 14.74 7.10
CA GLU A 206 -15.08 14.44 7.14
C GLU A 206 -15.53 14.05 8.55
N LYS A 207 -14.64 13.42 9.32
CA LYS A 207 -14.90 13.10 10.73
C LYS A 207 -14.86 14.32 11.66
N THR A 208 -14.50 15.52 11.20
CA THR A 208 -14.59 16.73 12.04
C THR A 208 -16.03 17.11 12.39
N GLU A 209 -17.05 16.60 11.69
CA GLU A 209 -18.46 16.81 12.06
C GLU A 209 -18.98 15.81 13.13
N LYS A 210 -18.24 14.72 13.40
CA LYS A 210 -18.66 13.63 14.30
C LYS A 210 -17.58 13.31 15.35
N GLY A 211 -17.34 14.26 16.25
CA GLY A 211 -16.59 14.05 17.51
C GLY A 211 -15.06 13.91 17.37
N ILE A 212 -14.32 14.39 18.39
CA ILE A 212 -12.85 14.40 18.41
C ILE A 212 -12.27 13.03 18.83
N PHE A 213 -13.02 12.30 19.66
CA PHE A 213 -12.63 10.99 20.16
C PHE A 213 -13.18 9.92 19.22
N GLY A 214 -12.30 9.10 18.63
CA GLY A 214 -12.75 7.87 17.99
C GLY A 214 -13.46 7.00 19.02
N LYS A 215 -14.42 6.16 18.60
CA LYS A 215 -14.95 5.12 19.48
C LYS A 215 -13.77 4.26 19.94
N MET A 216 -13.31 4.47 21.17
CA MET A 216 -12.48 3.48 21.82
C MET A 216 -13.29 2.19 21.78
N PRO A 217 -12.75 1.06 21.32
CA PRO A 217 -13.47 -0.20 21.48
C PRO A 217 -13.90 -0.27 22.95
N MET A 218 -15.20 -0.49 23.19
CA MET A 218 -15.72 -0.77 24.53
C MET A 218 -15.16 -2.11 24.95
N ILE A 219 -13.90 -2.11 25.37
CA ILE A 219 -13.32 -3.15 26.19
C ILE A 219 -13.85 -2.80 27.58
N CYS A 220 -15.00 -3.36 27.92
CA CYS A 220 -15.63 -3.14 29.21
C CYS A 220 -14.70 -3.64 30.32
N ASP A 221 -13.95 -2.74 30.93
CA ASP A 221 -13.15 -3.02 32.14
C ASP A 221 -13.91 -2.70 33.43
N TYR A 222 -15.18 -2.26 33.34
CA TYR A 222 -15.99 -1.84 34.50
C TYR A 222 -17.37 -2.49 34.59
N ALA A 223 -17.70 -3.45 33.73
CA ALA A 223 -18.86 -4.30 33.99
C ALA A 223 -18.46 -5.31 35.07
N HIS A 224 -19.25 -5.41 36.15
CA HIS A 224 -19.16 -6.50 37.12
C HIS A 224 -19.35 -7.83 36.37
N HIS A 225 -18.27 -8.40 35.85
CA HIS A 225 -18.24 -9.76 35.38
C HIS A 225 -18.22 -10.66 36.62
N ASN A 226 -19.13 -11.62 36.65
CA ASN A 226 -19.01 -12.75 37.56
C ASN A 226 -17.59 -13.30 37.44
N LEU A 227 -16.96 -13.67 38.57
CA LEU A 227 -15.57 -14.17 38.68
C LEU A 227 -15.26 -15.42 37.83
N GLU A 228 -16.20 -15.88 37.00
CA GLU A 228 -16.13 -17.04 36.12
C GLU A 228 -15.98 -16.68 34.63
N ASP A 229 -16.25 -15.43 34.21
CA ASP A 229 -15.97 -14.98 32.84
C ASP A 229 -14.47 -14.72 32.68
N LYS A 230 -13.72 -15.78 32.37
CA LYS A 230 -12.35 -15.64 31.90
C LYS A 230 -12.39 -15.03 30.50
N HIS A 231 -12.30 -13.70 30.43
CA HIS A 231 -11.79 -13.02 29.24
C HIS A 231 -10.33 -13.47 29.06
N SER A 232 -10.11 -14.66 28.50
CA SER A 232 -8.77 -15.15 28.26
C SER A 232 -8.13 -14.27 27.20
N ILE A 233 -7.11 -13.52 27.59
CA ILE A 233 -6.19 -12.89 26.66
C ILE A 233 -5.68 -14.02 25.76
N ASP A 234 -6.00 -13.95 24.46
CA ASP A 234 -5.40 -14.85 23.50
C ASP A 234 -3.95 -14.41 23.30
N GLU A 235 -3.05 -15.00 24.09
CA GLU A 235 -1.61 -14.76 24.01
C GLU A 235 -1.05 -15.08 22.61
N GLN A 236 -1.78 -15.84 21.77
CA GLN A 236 -1.38 -16.15 20.40
C GLN A 236 -1.79 -15.06 19.40
N ASN A 237 -2.76 -14.21 19.73
CA ASN A 237 -3.30 -13.15 18.84
C ASN A 237 -3.29 -11.76 19.51
N LEU A 238 -2.13 -11.35 20.02
CA LEU A 238 -1.94 -10.00 20.55
C LEU A 238 -2.21 -8.94 19.46
N THR A 239 -2.98 -7.90 19.82
CA THR A 239 -3.22 -6.73 18.97
C THR A 239 -3.02 -5.46 19.79
N MET A 240 -2.36 -4.46 19.22
CA MET A 240 -2.22 -3.14 19.83
C MET A 240 -3.06 -2.09 19.11
N TYR A 241 -3.69 -1.22 19.90
CA TYR A 241 -4.57 -0.17 19.42
C TYR A 241 -3.82 1.14 19.23
N PHE A 242 -3.58 1.52 17.97
CA PHE A 242 -2.92 2.80 17.60
C PHE A 242 -3.91 3.89 17.19
N SER A 243 -5.21 3.60 17.15
CA SER A 243 -6.22 4.49 16.57
C SER A 243 -6.74 5.55 17.56
N GLY A 244 -6.11 5.72 18.72
CA GLY A 244 -6.43 6.80 19.66
C GLY A 244 -6.09 8.16 19.05
N MET A 245 -7.00 9.14 19.19
CA MET A 245 -6.77 10.55 18.83
C MET A 245 -6.14 10.80 17.44
N LYS A 246 -6.56 10.04 16.41
CA LYS A 246 -6.05 10.16 15.02
C LYS A 246 -5.98 11.62 14.52
N ARG A 247 -6.92 12.48 14.94
CA ARG A 247 -6.99 13.90 14.56
C ARG A 247 -5.82 14.75 15.06
N LEU A 248 -5.36 14.53 16.28
CA LEU A 248 -4.27 15.32 16.87
C LEU A 248 -2.88 14.76 16.51
N SER A 249 -2.83 13.68 15.73
CA SER A 249 -1.57 13.09 15.29
C SER A 249 -0.91 13.88 14.16
N GLU A 250 0.41 13.74 14.05
CA GLU A 250 1.21 14.30 12.95
C GLU A 250 0.95 13.63 11.59
N VAL A 251 0.04 12.65 11.50
CA VAL A 251 -0.29 11.99 10.23
C VAL A 251 -0.96 12.97 9.26
N GLY A 252 -1.91 13.76 9.75
CA GLY A 252 -2.63 14.73 8.93
C GLY A 252 -1.73 15.83 8.39
N SER A 253 -0.84 16.38 9.24
CA SER A 253 0.16 17.37 8.86
C SER A 253 1.16 16.80 7.86
N ALA A 254 1.67 15.59 8.08
CA ALA A 254 2.59 14.92 7.17
C ALA A 254 1.99 14.68 5.77
N LYS A 255 0.73 14.20 5.69
CA LYS A 255 0.05 13.98 4.40
C LYS A 255 -0.20 15.28 3.65
N ARG A 256 -0.63 16.33 4.35
CA ARG A 256 -0.81 17.66 3.75
C ARG A 256 0.51 18.21 3.22
N ALA A 257 1.58 18.09 4.00
CA ALA A 257 2.92 18.49 3.57
C ALA A 257 3.38 17.71 2.34
N GLU A 258 3.05 16.42 2.25
CA GLU A 258 3.35 15.59 1.08
C GLU A 258 2.59 16.05 -0.17
N LEU A 259 1.29 16.32 -0.06
CA LEU A 259 0.48 16.88 -1.16
C LEU A 259 1.06 18.21 -1.67
N ILE A 260 1.51 19.10 -0.77
CA ILE A 260 2.16 20.36 -1.13
C ILE A 260 3.47 20.12 -1.88
N LYS A 261 4.30 19.17 -1.42
CA LYS A 261 5.57 18.83 -2.09
C LYS A 261 5.32 18.25 -3.49
N VAL A 262 4.34 17.37 -3.63
CA VAL A 262 3.94 16.81 -4.93
C VAL A 262 3.44 17.90 -5.87
N LYS A 263 2.59 18.81 -5.39
CA LYS A 263 2.12 19.96 -6.16
C LYS A 263 3.28 20.80 -6.71
N LYS A 264 4.29 21.10 -5.87
CA LYS A 264 5.48 21.84 -6.30
C LYS A 264 6.24 21.14 -7.43
N ILE A 265 6.42 19.82 -7.34
CA ILE A 265 7.08 19.02 -8.39
C ILE A 265 6.29 19.11 -9.71
N ILE A 266 4.97 18.95 -9.65
CA ILE A 266 4.10 18.97 -10.83
C ILE A 266 4.09 20.35 -11.49
N LEU A 267 4.04 21.43 -10.71
CA LEU A 267 4.07 22.80 -11.23
C LEU A 267 5.34 23.08 -12.05
N VAL A 268 6.49 22.58 -11.59
CA VAL A 268 7.76 22.71 -12.32
C VAL A 268 7.78 21.83 -13.57
N ALA A 269 7.36 20.56 -13.45
CA ALA A 269 7.45 19.57 -14.53
C ALA A 269 6.42 19.79 -15.66
N LYS A 270 5.31 20.50 -15.39
CA LYS A 270 4.21 20.74 -16.34
C LYS A 270 4.67 21.29 -17.69
N ASN A 271 5.63 22.21 -17.68
CA ASN A 271 5.97 23.00 -18.87
C ASN A 271 6.93 22.31 -19.84
N THR A 272 7.57 21.21 -19.43
CA THR A 272 8.63 20.54 -20.19
C THR A 272 8.21 19.21 -20.81
N ALA A 273 6.97 18.79 -20.58
CA ALA A 273 6.50 17.46 -20.93
C ALA A 273 5.67 17.40 -22.23
N ASP A 274 5.54 16.20 -22.78
CA ASP A 274 4.62 15.93 -23.88
C ASP A 274 3.15 16.23 -23.52
N GLU A 275 2.29 16.29 -24.53
CA GLU A 275 0.88 16.65 -24.35
C GLU A 275 0.16 15.74 -23.34
N ALA A 276 0.35 14.42 -23.46
CA ALA A 276 -0.31 13.46 -22.57
C ALA A 276 0.13 13.62 -21.10
N THR A 277 1.40 13.93 -20.86
CA THR A 277 1.92 14.19 -19.52
C THR A 277 1.44 15.52 -18.98
N ARG A 278 1.38 16.56 -19.82
CA ARG A 278 0.87 17.88 -19.46
C ARG A 278 -0.60 17.84 -19.06
N ASN A 279 -1.45 17.18 -19.85
CA ASN A 279 -2.87 17.00 -19.55
C ASN A 279 -3.07 16.25 -18.22
N HIS A 280 -2.22 15.26 -17.96
CA HIS A 280 -2.20 14.54 -16.69
C HIS A 280 -1.78 15.40 -15.51
N TYR A 281 -0.74 16.23 -15.67
CA TYR A 281 -0.32 17.18 -14.63
C TYR A 281 -1.39 18.23 -14.34
N GLU A 282 -2.10 18.72 -15.35
CA GLU A 282 -3.19 19.67 -15.16
C GLU A 282 -4.37 19.07 -14.38
N ASP A 283 -4.82 17.86 -14.72
CA ASP A 283 -5.82 17.13 -13.93
C ASP A 283 -5.35 16.89 -12.48
N MET A 284 -4.07 16.51 -12.29
CA MET A 284 -3.54 16.34 -10.94
C MET A 284 -3.48 17.65 -10.15
N LEU A 285 -3.13 18.78 -10.77
CA LEU A 285 -3.13 20.08 -10.10
C LEU A 285 -4.54 20.49 -9.64
N ILE A 286 -5.56 20.26 -10.47
CA ILE A 286 -6.96 20.52 -10.09
C ILE A 286 -7.35 19.70 -8.85
N ARG A 287 -7.00 18.40 -8.85
CA ARG A 287 -7.27 17.50 -7.71
C ARG A 287 -6.54 17.94 -6.45
N LEU A 288 -5.26 18.32 -6.57
CA LEU A 288 -4.44 18.79 -5.45
C LEU A 288 -4.95 20.11 -4.88
N ASN A 289 -5.32 21.07 -5.73
CA ASN A 289 -5.89 22.34 -5.30
C ASN A 289 -7.19 22.12 -4.51
N LYS A 290 -8.09 21.27 -5.04
CA LYS A 290 -9.33 20.91 -4.36
C LYS A 290 -9.06 20.26 -3.00
N ALA A 291 -8.12 19.33 -2.92
CA ALA A 291 -7.78 18.65 -1.66
C ALA A 291 -7.10 19.57 -0.63
N LEU A 292 -6.35 20.58 -1.10
CA LEU A 292 -5.70 21.56 -0.23
C LEU A 292 -6.62 22.72 0.17
N GLY A 293 -7.80 22.85 -0.46
CA GLY A 293 -8.74 23.95 -0.21
C GLY A 293 -8.34 25.26 -0.90
N GLU A 294 -7.48 25.19 -1.91
CA GLU A 294 -7.02 26.35 -2.68
C GLU A 294 -8.00 26.59 -3.85
N LYS A 295 -8.47 27.83 -4.01
CA LYS A 295 -9.33 28.25 -5.13
C LYS A 295 -8.51 28.49 -6.39
#